data_AF-A0A7S0NBR3-F1
#
_entry.id   AF-A0A7S0NBR3-F1
#
_cell.length_a   1.000
_cell.length_b   1.000
_cell.length_c   1.000
_cell.angle_alpha   90.00
_cell.angle_beta   90.00
_cell.angle_gamma   90.00
#
_symmetry.space_group_name_H-M   'P 1'
#
loop_
_entity.id
_entity.type
_entity.pdbx_description
1 polymer ?
#
loop_
_entity_poly.entity_id
_entity_poly.type
_entity_poly.pdbx_seq_one_letter_code
_entity_poly.pdbx_strand_id
1 'polypeptide(L)'
;CTPRGINLSRGWRKLLVHAGGIFGWMNSGKRTVGPYSLGMRQRLFQEFGNASTSPEPRILITSTHMPDEIWEESKYCLAPAGDGWGIRMAKSAALNCVPLIAQPYVVQGFEDLLPYE
;
A
#
# COMPACT_ATOMS: atom_id res chain seq x y z
N CYS A 1 0.92 7.48 -28.74
CA CYS A 1 1.52 6.42 -27.90
C CYS A 1 0.42 5.52 -27.36
N THR A 2 0.12 4.42 -28.04
CA THR A 2 -0.86 3.43 -27.54
C THR A 2 -0.11 2.51 -26.58
N PRO A 3 -0.51 2.35 -25.31
CA PRO A 3 0.16 1.42 -24.42
C PRO A 3 -0.05 0.01 -24.95
N ARG A 4 0.99 -0.58 -25.57
CA ARG A 4 1.02 -2.02 -25.86
C ARG A 4 1.17 -2.72 -24.50
N GLY A 5 0.20 -3.54 -24.11
CA GLY A 5 0.43 -4.47 -22.99
C GLY A 5 -0.73 -4.79 -22.05
N ILE A 6 -1.97 -4.36 -22.29
CA ILE A 6 -3.10 -4.89 -21.51
C ILE A 6 -3.55 -6.20 -22.14
N ASN A 7 -2.82 -7.26 -21.82
CA ASN A 7 -3.21 -8.62 -22.15
C ASN A 7 -4.41 -9.01 -21.27
N LEU A 8 -5.57 -9.17 -21.89
CA LEU A 8 -6.86 -9.52 -21.26
C LEU A 8 -6.90 -10.96 -20.74
N SER A 9 -5.85 -11.77 -21.00
CA SER A 9 -5.72 -13.15 -20.49
C SER A 9 -5.01 -13.25 -19.13
N ARG A 10 -4.63 -12.13 -18.49
CA ARG A 10 -3.91 -12.17 -17.20
C ARG A 10 -4.84 -12.70 -16.11
N GLY A 11 -4.62 -13.97 -15.75
CA GLY A 11 -5.19 -14.59 -14.55
C GLY A 11 -5.05 -13.67 -13.34
N TRP A 12 -6.03 -13.74 -12.44
CA TRP A 12 -6.18 -13.04 -11.16
C TRP A 12 -4.93 -12.26 -10.69
N ARG A 13 -4.68 -11.07 -11.27
CA ARG A 13 -3.61 -10.20 -10.78
C ARG A 13 -4.00 -9.60 -9.45
N LYS A 14 -3.04 -9.52 -8.54
CA LYS A 14 -3.17 -8.74 -7.32
C LYS A 14 -3.40 -7.28 -7.69
N LEU A 15 -4.43 -6.69 -7.09
CA LEU A 15 -4.82 -5.32 -7.35
C LEU A 15 -3.96 -4.38 -6.52
N LEU A 16 -3.89 -4.63 -5.22
CA LEU A 16 -3.18 -3.80 -4.24
C LEU A 16 -2.40 -4.70 -3.30
N VAL A 17 -1.14 -4.34 -3.04
CA VAL A 17 -0.33 -5.04 -2.03
C VAL A 17 0.33 -4.11 -1.04
N HIS A 18 0.47 -4.59 0.19
CA HIS A 18 1.24 -3.97 1.24
C HIS A 18 1.82 -5.06 2.17
N ALA A 19 3.08 -4.88 2.54
CA ALA A 19 3.73 -5.76 3.51
C ALA A 19 4.62 -4.99 4.49
N GLY A 20 4.71 -5.59 5.69
CA GLY A 20 5.65 -5.23 6.72
C GLY A 20 5.27 -4.00 7.54
N GLY A 21 5.51 -4.08 8.85
CA GLY A 21 5.40 -2.93 9.75
C GLY A 21 3.98 -2.39 9.81
N ILE A 22 3.05 -3.22 10.27
CA ILE A 22 1.65 -2.84 10.47
C ILE A 22 1.40 -2.39 11.90
N PHE A 23 1.95 -3.11 12.88
CA PHE A 23 1.87 -2.75 14.28
C PHE A 23 3.21 -2.17 14.73
N GLY A 24 3.18 -0.98 15.31
CA GLY A 24 4.35 -0.33 15.91
C GLY A 24 4.32 -0.46 17.44
N TRP A 25 5.44 -0.13 18.09
CA TRP A 25 5.61 -0.18 19.56
C TRP A 25 4.49 0.53 20.35
N MET A 26 3.85 1.55 19.77
CA MET A 26 2.77 2.32 20.40
C MET A 26 1.44 2.25 19.64
N ASN A 27 1.27 1.31 18.70
CA ASN A 27 0.07 1.22 17.88
C ASN A 27 -0.28 -0.23 17.49
N SER A 28 -0.71 -0.99 18.50
CA SER A 28 -1.09 -2.42 18.41
C SER A 28 -2.61 -2.66 18.57
N GLY A 29 -3.43 -1.61 18.62
CA GLY A 29 -4.85 -1.68 19.01
C GLY A 29 -5.88 -1.27 17.94
N LYS A 30 -7.18 -1.37 18.30
CA LYS A 30 -8.29 -0.82 17.51
C LYS A 30 -8.32 0.70 17.62
N ARG A 31 -8.18 1.39 16.48
CA ARG A 31 -8.48 2.81 16.24
C ARG A 31 -7.95 3.77 17.30
N THR A 32 -6.65 4.00 17.27
CA THR A 32 -6.11 5.31 17.64
C THR A 32 -5.14 5.69 16.53
N VAL A 33 -5.22 6.93 16.05
CA VAL A 33 -4.24 7.46 15.08
C VAL A 33 -2.91 7.49 15.81
N GLY A 34 -2.20 6.37 15.80
CA GLY A 34 -0.90 6.25 16.42
C GLY A 34 0.15 6.98 15.57
N PRO A 35 1.26 7.40 16.18
CA PRO A 35 2.34 8.08 15.47
C PRO A 35 2.89 7.21 14.34
N TYR A 36 2.88 5.89 14.54
CA TYR A 36 3.31 4.95 13.53
C TYR A 36 2.29 4.82 12.39
N SER A 37 2.72 5.17 11.19
CA SER A 37 1.94 5.09 9.94
C SER A 37 0.61 5.85 9.94
N LEU A 38 0.42 6.73 10.92
CA LEU A 38 -0.73 7.65 11.00
C LEU A 38 -2.07 6.89 10.98
N GLY A 39 -2.09 5.65 11.49
CA GLY A 39 -3.27 4.78 11.52
C GLY A 39 -3.60 4.05 10.22
N MET A 40 -2.94 4.37 9.08
CA MET A 40 -3.31 3.84 7.77
C MET A 40 -3.08 2.34 7.63
N ARG A 41 -1.91 1.85 8.06
CA ARG A 41 -1.56 0.43 7.93
C ARG A 41 -2.44 -0.46 8.79
N GLN A 42 -2.74 -0.01 10.01
CA GLN A 42 -3.59 -0.73 10.95
C GLN A 42 -5.01 -0.80 10.42
N ARG A 43 -5.55 0.31 9.89
CA ARG A 43 -6.90 0.33 9.32
C ARG A 43 -7.02 -0.62 8.14
N LEU A 44 -6.06 -0.57 7.21
CA LEU A 44 -6.07 -1.45 6.04
C LEU A 44 -5.85 -2.92 6.40
N PHE A 45 -5.05 -3.21 7.43
CA PHE A 45 -4.93 -4.58 7.92
C PHE A 45 -6.19 -5.10 8.60
N GLN A 46 -6.91 -4.25 9.33
CA GLN A 46 -8.19 -4.62 9.93
C GLN A 46 -9.26 -4.92 8.89
N GLU A 47 -9.23 -4.25 7.74
CA GLU A 47 -10.19 -4.46 6.65
C GLU A 47 -9.79 -5.59 5.69
N PHE A 48 -8.51 -5.69 5.34
CA PHE A 48 -8.03 -6.55 4.24
C PHE A 48 -6.95 -7.55 4.66
N GLY A 49 -6.51 -7.55 5.91
CA GLY A 49 -5.41 -8.38 6.40
C GLY A 49 -5.76 -9.85 6.65
N ASN A 50 -7.07 -10.16 6.70
CA ASN A 50 -7.56 -11.52 6.80
C ASN A 50 -8.19 -11.93 5.46
N ALA A 51 -7.56 -12.87 4.76
CA ALA A 51 -8.03 -13.36 3.46
C ALA A 51 -9.45 -13.94 3.51
N SER A 52 -9.86 -14.55 4.64
CA SER A 52 -11.18 -15.16 4.79
C SER A 52 -12.30 -14.13 5.01
N THR A 53 -11.95 -12.90 5.38
CA THR A 53 -12.93 -11.82 5.63
C THR A 53 -12.69 -10.59 4.75
N SER A 54 -11.68 -10.63 3.87
CA SER A 54 -11.38 -9.52 2.97
C SER A 54 -12.53 -9.39 1.98
N PRO A 55 -13.14 -8.20 1.84
CA PRO A 55 -14.20 -7.97 0.86
C PRO A 55 -13.67 -8.03 -0.59
N GLU A 56 -12.34 -7.98 -0.78
CA GLU A 56 -11.70 -8.04 -2.09
C GLU A 56 -10.46 -8.98 -2.04
N PRO A 57 -10.53 -10.17 -2.65
CA PRO A 57 -9.45 -11.16 -2.62
C PRO A 57 -8.18 -10.74 -3.40
N ARG A 58 -8.27 -9.70 -4.24
CA ARG A 58 -7.11 -9.14 -4.97
C ARG A 58 -6.32 -8.13 -4.15
N ILE A 59 -6.80 -7.72 -2.98
CA ILE A 59 -6.06 -6.86 -2.05
C ILE A 59 -5.33 -7.75 -1.05
N LEU A 60 -4.01 -7.58 -0.92
CA LEU A 60 -3.20 -8.30 0.07
C LEU A 60 -2.51 -7.32 0.98
N ILE A 61 -2.90 -7.32 2.25
CA ILE A 61 -2.25 -6.52 3.30
C ILE A 61 -1.70 -7.49 4.35
N THR A 62 -0.41 -7.48 4.62
CA THR A 62 0.18 -8.38 5.62
C THR A 62 1.20 -7.69 6.52
N SER A 63 1.27 -8.11 7.79
CA SER A 63 2.27 -7.63 8.74
C SER A 63 3.66 -8.21 8.47
N THR A 64 3.73 -9.30 7.69
CA THR A 64 4.95 -10.04 7.38
C THR A 64 5.62 -9.50 6.12
N HIS A 65 6.82 -10.02 5.83
CA HIS A 65 7.46 -9.84 4.55
C HIS A 65 6.62 -10.42 3.41
N MET A 66 6.73 -9.84 2.22
CA MET A 66 6.10 -10.31 0.99
C MET A 66 7.16 -10.39 -0.11
N PRO A 67 7.28 -11.55 -0.81
CA PRO A 67 8.26 -11.73 -1.89
C PRO A 67 8.11 -10.69 -2.99
N ASP A 68 9.22 -10.29 -3.60
CA ASP A 68 9.26 -9.20 -4.59
C ASP A 68 8.39 -9.50 -5.82
N GLU A 69 8.28 -10.78 -6.19
CA GLU A 69 7.43 -11.25 -7.30
C GLU A 69 5.96 -10.84 -7.10
N ILE A 70 5.47 -10.84 -5.86
CA ILE A 70 4.10 -10.41 -5.56
C ILE A 70 3.94 -8.91 -5.75
N TRP A 71 4.97 -8.11 -5.46
CA TRP A 71 4.95 -6.66 -5.74
C TRP A 71 4.97 -6.42 -7.25
N GLU A 72 5.79 -7.16 -8.01
CA GLU A 72 5.90 -7.04 -9.47
C GLU A 72 4.62 -7.46 -10.22
N GLU A 73 3.91 -8.46 -9.70
CA GLU A 73 2.65 -8.92 -10.28
C GLU A 73 1.49 -7.95 -10.01
N SER A 74 1.62 -7.14 -8.97
CA SER A 74 0.58 -6.23 -8.50
C SER A 74 0.42 -5.01 -9.40
N LYS A 75 -0.81 -4.48 -9.48
CA LYS A 75 -1.05 -3.23 -10.21
C LYS A 75 -0.66 -2.01 -9.37
N TYR A 76 -1.04 -2.04 -8.10
CA TYR A 76 -0.83 -0.96 -7.15
C TYR A 76 -0.11 -1.49 -5.90
N CYS A 77 0.79 -0.67 -5.35
CA CYS A 77 1.51 -0.99 -4.12
C CYS A 77 1.34 0.15 -3.14
N LEU A 78 0.84 -0.18 -1.97
CA LEU A 78 0.58 0.82 -0.96
C LEU A 78 1.88 1.26 -0.29
N ALA A 79 2.12 2.56 -0.32
CA ALA A 79 3.22 3.24 0.34
C ALA A 79 2.69 4.17 1.44
N PRO A 80 2.11 3.62 2.53
CA PRO A 80 1.63 4.45 3.62
C PRO A 80 2.81 4.93 4.48
N ALA A 81 2.59 6.02 5.21
CA ALA A 81 3.58 6.58 6.12
C ALA A 81 4.17 5.50 7.03
N GLY A 82 5.44 5.60 7.37
CA GLY A 82 6.07 4.77 8.40
C GLY A 82 6.42 5.63 9.59
N ASP A 83 7.70 5.62 9.95
CA ASP A 83 8.36 6.63 10.78
C ASP A 83 8.99 7.72 9.87
N GLY A 84 8.31 8.10 8.78
CA GLY A 84 8.80 8.98 7.71
C GLY A 84 8.27 8.64 6.30
N TRP A 85 8.88 9.25 5.28
CA TRP A 85 8.48 9.17 3.85
C TRP A 85 8.53 7.74 3.25
N GLY A 86 9.29 6.84 3.88
CA GLY A 86 9.12 5.38 3.75
C GLY A 86 9.78 4.74 2.52
N ILE A 87 10.66 3.76 2.77
CA ILE A 87 11.31 2.87 1.78
C ILE A 87 10.34 2.19 0.79
N ARG A 88 9.06 2.08 1.15
CA ARG A 88 8.03 1.39 0.35
C ARG A 88 7.68 2.12 -0.93
N MET A 89 7.77 3.45 -0.95
CA MET A 89 7.57 4.22 -2.19
C MET A 89 8.65 3.85 -3.22
N ALA A 90 9.92 3.90 -2.80
CA ALA A 90 11.06 3.55 -3.66
C ALA A 90 10.99 2.09 -4.12
N LYS A 91 10.68 1.15 -3.21
CA LYS A 91 10.49 -0.27 -3.54
C LYS A 91 9.40 -0.47 -4.60
N SER A 92 8.25 0.20 -4.44
CA SER A 92 7.14 0.09 -5.40
C SER A 92 7.56 0.57 -6.79
N ALA A 93 8.25 1.71 -6.87
CA ALA A 93 8.77 2.23 -8.13
C ALA A 93 9.80 1.30 -8.78
N ALA A 94 10.68 0.67 -7.98
CA ALA A 94 11.68 -0.27 -8.46
C ALA A 94 11.08 -1.59 -8.99
N LEU A 95 9.97 -2.04 -8.39
CA LEU A 95 9.31 -3.31 -8.72
C LEU A 95 8.13 -3.14 -9.69
N ASN A 96 8.15 -2.11 -10.53
CA ASN A 96 7.10 -1.85 -11.55
C ASN A 96 5.66 -1.84 -10.99
N CYS A 97 5.51 -1.38 -9.74
CA CYS A 97 4.24 -1.35 -9.05
C CYS A 97 3.85 0.10 -8.74
N VAL A 98 2.69 0.52 -9.21
CA VAL A 98 2.29 1.93 -9.09
C VAL A 98 2.11 2.29 -7.61
N PRO A 99 2.91 3.22 -7.05
CA PRO A 99 2.83 3.56 -5.64
C PRO A 99 1.53 4.32 -5.36
N LEU A 100 0.76 3.83 -4.40
CA LEU A 100 -0.35 4.57 -3.80
C LEU A 100 0.11 5.13 -2.46
N ILE A 101 0.42 6.43 -2.46
CA ILE A 101 0.92 7.14 -1.28
C ILE A 101 -0.27 7.49 -0.38
N ALA A 102 -0.18 7.10 0.89
CA ALA A 102 -1.20 7.39 1.89
C ALA A 102 -0.54 7.84 3.20
N GLN A 103 -0.35 9.14 3.31
CA GLN A 103 0.36 9.78 4.42
C GLN A 103 -0.46 10.97 4.92
N PRO A 104 -1.58 10.72 5.64
CA PRO A 104 -2.39 11.82 6.13
C PRO A 104 -1.55 12.73 7.02
N TYR A 105 -1.69 14.05 6.90
CA TYR A 105 -0.90 15.04 7.67
C TYR A 105 0.58 15.15 7.29
N VAL A 106 1.01 14.58 6.16
CA VAL A 106 2.36 14.78 5.62
C VAL A 106 2.25 15.50 4.28
N VAL A 107 2.83 16.70 4.20
CA VAL A 107 2.93 17.42 2.94
C VAL A 107 3.81 16.63 1.97
N GLN A 108 3.23 16.22 0.85
CA GLN A 108 3.92 15.53 -0.24
C GLN A 108 4.59 16.54 -1.16
N GLY A 109 5.63 16.08 -1.86
CA GLY A 109 6.19 16.85 -2.96
C GLY A 109 5.13 17.06 -4.04
N PHE A 110 5.10 18.27 -4.61
CA PHE A 110 4.16 18.67 -5.67
C PHE A 110 2.69 18.78 -5.23
N GLU A 111 2.42 18.78 -3.93
CA GLU A 111 1.06 18.99 -3.41
C GLU A 111 0.49 20.37 -3.78
N ASP A 112 1.36 21.35 -4.02
CA ASP A 112 1.04 22.66 -4.58
C ASP A 112 0.67 22.65 -6.08
N LEU A 113 1.01 21.58 -6.81
CA LEU A 113 0.71 21.43 -8.23
C LEU A 113 -0.54 20.58 -8.51
N LEU A 114 -1.05 19.87 -7.49
CA LEU A 114 -2.20 19.00 -7.63
C LEU A 114 -3.50 19.81 -7.51
N PRO A 115 -4.43 19.70 -8.47
CA PRO A 115 -5.72 20.37 -8.38
C PRO A 115 -6.62 19.62 -7.38
N TYR A 116 -6.63 20.07 -6.13
CA TYR A 116 -7.52 19.54 -5.09
C TYR A 116 -8.94 20.15 -5.13
N GLU A 117 -9.15 21.13 -6.01
CA GLU A 117 -10.41 21.85 -6.24
C GLU A 117 -11.20 21.30 -7.44
#